data_AF-A0A7C5CLJ1-F1
#
_entry.id   AF-A0A7C5CLJ1-F1
#
_cell.length_a   1.000
_cell.length_b   1.000
_cell.length_c   1.000
_cell.angle_alpha   90.00
_cell.angle_beta   90.00
_cell.angle_gamma   90.00
#
_symmetry.space_group_name_H-M   'P 1'
#
loop_
_entity.id
_entity.type
_entity.pdbx_description
1 polymer ?
#
loop_
_entity_poly.entity_id
_entity_poly.type
_entity_poly.pdbx_seq_one_letter_code
_entity_poly.pdbx_strand_id
1 'polypeptide(L)'
;MQPLIEGIADDWRPWVEQLAGAVLEMGEQGSNVVLRVLGDEPPRRGAKYPPGHLRFAEGDLRAYYHSHPKAPAGVGEHGHFHLFVRESSDAPWGHLAGLSMDYHGQPLDWFTVNLWVSGGVWHGKEVILDWLGRLRPLPDASAEERWLQAMVALFASDLLLLLEARDDALARHAHQGGRGLEETRQDRNIYFLSRSPVRLMARLDSLGRKRAEVGRDFV
;
A
#
# COMPACT_ATOMS: atom_id res chain seq x y z
N MET A 1 2.23 -9.36 -18.73
CA MET A 1 1.78 -9.19 -17.34
C MET A 1 1.10 -10.49 -16.93
N GLN A 2 1.11 -10.90 -15.67
CA GLN A 2 0.58 -12.21 -15.27
C GLN A 2 -0.97 -12.19 -15.27
N PRO A 3 -1.68 -13.27 -15.65
CA PRO A 3 -3.15 -13.27 -15.86
C PRO A 3 -3.98 -12.80 -14.65
N LEU A 4 -3.43 -12.95 -13.45
CA LEU A 4 -4.06 -12.56 -12.20
C LEU A 4 -4.11 -11.02 -12.00
N ILE A 5 -3.11 -10.31 -12.53
CA ILE A 5 -3.06 -8.84 -12.53
C ILE A 5 -4.06 -8.30 -13.56
N GLU A 6 -4.20 -9.00 -14.69
CA GLU A 6 -5.21 -8.69 -15.71
C GLU A 6 -6.61 -8.78 -15.08
N GLY A 7 -6.91 -9.78 -14.25
CA GLY A 7 -8.20 -9.86 -13.54
C GLY A 7 -8.56 -8.64 -12.67
N ILE A 8 -7.63 -8.09 -11.89
CA ILE A 8 -7.87 -6.86 -11.11
C ILE A 8 -7.90 -5.62 -12.03
N ALA A 9 -7.04 -5.59 -13.05
CA ALA A 9 -6.97 -4.48 -13.99
C ALA A 9 -8.15 -4.43 -14.97
N ASP A 10 -8.83 -5.55 -15.18
CA ASP A 10 -9.96 -5.74 -16.08
C ASP A 10 -11.29 -5.58 -15.32
N ASP A 11 -11.38 -6.05 -14.07
CA ASP A 11 -12.51 -5.80 -13.15
C ASP A 11 -12.18 -4.72 -12.11
N TRP A 12 -11.75 -3.56 -12.59
CA TRP A 12 -11.37 -2.42 -11.75
C TRP A 12 -12.56 -1.68 -11.12
N ARG A 13 -13.77 -1.87 -11.66
CA ARG A 13 -14.96 -1.08 -11.31
C ARG A 13 -15.35 -1.21 -9.83
N PRO A 14 -15.44 -2.42 -9.24
CA PRO A 14 -15.78 -2.56 -7.82
C PRO A 14 -14.79 -1.84 -6.91
N TRP A 15 -13.51 -1.79 -7.28
CA TRP A 15 -12.48 -1.08 -6.52
C TRP A 15 -12.61 0.43 -6.58
N VAL A 16 -12.97 0.97 -7.75
CA VAL A 16 -13.26 2.41 -7.89
C VAL A 16 -14.54 2.79 -7.15
N GLU A 17 -15.58 1.97 -7.20
CA GLU A 17 -16.83 2.19 -6.46
C GLU A 17 -16.59 2.15 -4.95
N GLN A 18 -15.81 1.17 -4.46
CA GLN A 18 -15.41 1.09 -3.06
C GLN A 18 -14.59 2.31 -2.63
N LEU A 19 -13.60 2.73 -3.44
CA LEU A 19 -12.78 3.91 -3.15
C LEU A 19 -13.65 5.18 -3.07
N ALA A 20 -14.50 5.40 -4.07
CA ALA A 20 -15.37 6.56 -4.13
C ALA A 20 -16.36 6.59 -2.96
N GLY A 21 -16.99 5.46 -2.65
CA GLY A 21 -17.89 5.33 -1.51
C GLY A 21 -17.19 5.63 -0.19
N ALA A 22 -15.96 5.14 0.01
CA ALA A 22 -15.18 5.44 1.22
C ALA A 22 -14.82 6.93 1.32
N VAL A 23 -14.43 7.57 0.20
CA VAL A 23 -14.11 9.00 0.17
C VAL A 23 -15.34 9.85 0.48
N LEU A 24 -16.50 9.53 -0.11
CA LEU A 24 -17.75 10.25 0.13
C LEU A 24 -18.19 10.14 1.59
N GLU A 25 -18.18 8.93 2.17
CA GLU A 25 -18.55 8.71 3.56
C GLU A 25 -17.65 9.47 4.54
N MET A 26 -16.33 9.44 4.34
CA MET A 26 -15.40 10.23 5.15
C MET A 26 -15.64 11.73 4.96
N GLY A 27 -15.93 12.17 3.74
CA GLY A 27 -16.22 13.56 3.41
C GLY A 27 -17.49 14.11 4.07
N GLU A 28 -18.56 13.32 4.11
CA GLU A 28 -19.80 13.66 4.83
C GLU A 28 -19.58 13.86 6.33
N GLN A 29 -18.57 13.20 6.88
CA GLN A 29 -18.14 13.33 8.28
C GLN A 29 -17.09 14.44 8.49
N GLY A 30 -16.74 15.21 7.44
CA GLY A 30 -15.68 16.21 7.50
C GLY A 30 -14.29 15.63 7.78
N SER A 31 -14.05 14.38 7.37
CA SER A 31 -12.87 13.58 7.69
C SER A 31 -12.08 13.16 6.44
N ASN A 32 -10.99 12.42 6.67
CA ASN A 32 -10.19 11.73 5.65
C ASN A 32 -9.54 10.48 6.26
N VAL A 33 -8.90 9.63 5.45
CA VAL A 33 -8.34 8.36 5.91
C VAL A 33 -7.35 8.51 7.08
N VAL A 34 -6.56 9.59 7.10
CA VAL A 34 -5.60 9.88 8.19
C VAL A 34 -6.34 10.29 9.46
N LEU A 35 -7.32 11.19 9.37
CA LEU A 35 -8.12 11.61 10.52
C LEU A 35 -8.94 10.44 11.10
N ARG A 36 -9.47 9.57 10.25
CA ARG A 36 -10.21 8.37 10.67
C ARG A 36 -9.37 7.45 11.55
N VAL A 37 -8.10 7.21 11.19
CA VAL A 37 -7.22 6.34 11.98
C VAL A 37 -6.62 7.02 13.21
N LEU A 38 -6.43 8.33 13.17
CA LEU A 38 -5.97 9.11 14.33
C LEU A 38 -7.08 9.25 15.39
N GLY A 39 -8.34 9.29 14.96
CA GLY A 39 -9.47 9.62 15.83
C GLY A 39 -9.34 11.03 16.39
N ASP A 40 -9.67 11.19 17.67
CA ASP A 40 -9.64 12.50 18.35
C ASP A 40 -8.27 12.87 18.94
N GLU A 41 -7.27 11.98 18.85
CA GLU A 41 -5.95 12.22 19.44
C GLU A 41 -4.99 12.90 18.45
N PRO A 42 -4.21 13.92 18.89
CA PRO A 42 -3.12 14.42 18.08
C PRO A 42 -2.06 13.32 17.89
N PRO A 43 -1.44 13.20 16.70
CA PRO A 43 -0.48 12.15 16.42
C PRO A 43 0.75 12.27 17.33
N ARG A 44 1.05 11.20 18.07
CA ARG A 44 2.22 11.10 18.94
C ARG A 44 3.38 10.44 18.20
N ARG A 45 4.59 10.93 18.43
CA ARG A 45 5.81 10.44 17.78
C ARG A 45 5.98 8.93 17.98
N GLY A 46 6.07 8.19 16.87
CA GLY A 46 6.30 6.73 16.88
C GLY A 46 5.13 5.91 17.41
N ALA A 47 4.01 6.54 17.77
CA ALA A 47 2.78 5.83 18.07
C ALA A 47 2.16 5.30 16.77
N LYS A 48 1.51 4.14 16.88
CA LYS A 48 0.85 3.45 15.77
C LYS A 48 -0.65 3.61 15.90
N TYR A 49 -1.29 3.95 14.80
CA TYR A 49 -2.71 4.27 14.76
C TYR A 49 -3.44 3.41 13.70
N PRO A 50 -4.68 2.96 13.97
CA PRO A 50 -5.33 3.01 15.28
C PRO A 50 -4.66 2.03 16.27
N PRO A 51 -4.91 2.16 17.59
CA PRO A 51 -4.53 1.14 18.55
C PRO A 51 -5.05 -0.24 18.11
N GLY A 52 -4.18 -1.26 18.10
CA GLY A 52 -4.53 -2.62 17.63
C GLY A 52 -4.32 -2.88 16.13
N HIS A 53 -4.04 -1.84 15.35
CA HIS A 53 -3.93 -1.85 13.88
C HIS A 53 -5.26 -2.14 13.17
N LEU A 54 -5.40 -1.66 11.93
CA LEU A 54 -6.48 -2.10 11.05
C LEU A 54 -6.25 -3.56 10.65
N ARG A 55 -7.34 -4.33 10.49
CA ARG A 55 -7.30 -5.72 10.02
C ARG A 55 -8.47 -6.00 9.09
N PHE A 56 -8.16 -6.27 7.83
CA PHE A 56 -9.14 -6.42 6.78
C PHE A 56 -8.70 -7.45 5.74
N ALA A 57 -9.52 -7.67 4.71
CA ALA A 57 -9.36 -8.77 3.76
C ALA A 57 -9.31 -10.13 4.49
N GLU A 58 -10.39 -10.45 5.23
CA GLU A 58 -10.50 -11.67 6.05
C GLU A 58 -9.40 -11.80 7.13
N GLY A 59 -8.77 -10.67 7.48
CA GLY A 59 -7.73 -10.59 8.50
C GLY A 59 -6.32 -10.89 7.97
N ASP A 60 -6.14 -11.06 6.66
CA ASP A 60 -4.86 -11.34 6.03
C ASP A 60 -4.12 -10.08 5.57
N LEU A 61 -4.75 -8.92 5.66
CA LEU A 61 -4.07 -7.64 5.62
C LEU A 61 -4.18 -6.91 6.96
N ARG A 62 -3.10 -6.27 7.38
CA ARG A 62 -3.11 -5.30 8.47
C ARG A 62 -2.41 -4.02 8.06
N ALA A 63 -2.85 -2.90 8.64
CA ALA A 63 -2.21 -1.63 8.41
C ALA A 63 -2.15 -0.80 9.70
N TYR A 64 -1.11 0.02 9.81
CA TYR A 64 -1.06 1.07 10.81
C TYR A 64 -0.45 2.34 10.24
N TYR A 65 -0.92 3.48 10.71
CA TYR A 65 -0.38 4.79 10.43
C TYR A 65 0.59 5.23 11.52
N HIS A 66 1.67 5.91 11.12
CA HIS A 66 2.50 6.68 12.05
C HIS A 66 3.08 7.93 11.39
N SER A 67 3.48 8.88 12.23
CA SER A 67 4.11 10.13 11.80
C SER A 67 5.55 10.23 12.29
N HIS A 68 6.42 10.73 11.43
CA HIS A 68 7.82 11.03 11.76
C HIS A 68 8.00 12.51 12.15
N PRO A 69 8.97 12.84 13.02
CA PRO A 69 9.18 14.21 13.50
C PRO A 69 9.75 15.16 12.44
N LYS A 70 10.42 14.61 11.43
CA LYS A 70 11.02 15.34 10.32
C LYS A 70 10.68 14.57 9.06
N ALA A 71 9.65 15.01 8.34
CA ALA A 71 9.60 14.72 6.92
C ALA A 71 10.92 15.21 6.31
N PRO A 72 11.52 14.48 5.36
CA PRO A 72 12.61 15.04 4.56
C PRO A 72 12.14 16.40 4.01
N ALA A 73 12.98 17.43 4.16
CA ALA A 73 12.60 18.79 3.78
C ALA A 73 12.10 18.82 2.33
N GLY A 74 10.92 19.41 2.11
CA GLY A 74 10.31 19.55 0.78
C GLY A 74 9.40 18.40 0.33
N VAL A 75 9.23 17.33 1.12
CA VAL A 75 8.37 16.18 0.74
C VAL A 75 6.90 16.37 1.16
N GLY A 76 6.62 17.24 2.15
CA GLY A 76 5.24 17.51 2.59
C GLY A 76 4.53 16.32 3.24
N GLU A 77 5.28 15.29 3.65
CA GLU A 77 4.74 14.10 4.32
C GLU A 77 4.30 14.44 5.76
N HIS A 78 3.05 14.13 6.09
CA HIS A 78 2.54 14.15 7.46
C HIS A 78 2.87 12.84 8.19
N GLY A 79 2.85 11.73 7.48
CA GLY A 79 3.13 10.38 7.98
C GLY A 79 2.74 9.35 6.94
N HIS A 80 2.79 8.07 7.31
CA HIS A 80 2.51 7.00 6.37
C HIS A 80 1.89 5.77 7.02
N PHE A 81 1.13 5.04 6.21
CA PHE A 81 0.71 3.69 6.51
C PHE A 81 1.85 2.71 6.25
N HIS A 82 2.02 1.71 7.11
CA HIS A 82 2.67 0.46 6.75
C HIS A 82 1.61 -0.63 6.60
N LEU A 83 1.59 -1.28 5.45
CA LEU A 83 0.70 -2.39 5.15
C LEU A 83 1.49 -3.70 5.21
N PHE A 84 0.89 -4.71 5.82
CA PHE A 84 1.46 -6.04 5.92
C PHE A 84 0.44 -7.07 5.48
N VAL A 85 0.94 -8.16 4.92
CA VAL A 85 0.16 -9.29 4.47
C VAL A 85 0.70 -10.57 5.08
N ARG A 86 -0.16 -11.58 5.21
CA ARG A 86 0.21 -12.96 5.53
C ARG A 86 -0.50 -13.91 4.56
N GLU A 87 0.08 -15.09 4.35
CA GLU A 87 -0.43 -16.06 3.38
C GLU A 87 -1.69 -16.80 3.87
N SER A 88 -1.79 -16.97 5.19
CA SER A 88 -2.87 -17.64 5.89
C SER A 88 -2.95 -17.15 7.34
N SER A 89 -3.99 -17.57 8.08
CA SER A 89 -4.23 -17.15 9.47
C SER A 89 -3.05 -17.35 10.43
N ASP A 90 -2.27 -18.42 10.21
CA ASP A 90 -1.15 -18.80 11.08
C ASP A 90 0.22 -18.40 10.50
N ALA A 91 0.24 -17.83 9.29
CA ALA A 91 1.47 -17.38 8.65
C ALA A 91 1.98 -16.07 9.29
N PRO A 92 3.32 -15.87 9.35
CA PRO A 92 3.89 -14.63 9.81
C PRO A 92 3.57 -13.48 8.85
N TRP A 93 3.53 -12.26 9.40
CA TRP A 93 3.33 -11.04 8.63
C TRP A 93 4.59 -10.64 7.89
N GLY A 94 4.47 -10.31 6.61
CA GLY A 94 5.51 -9.61 5.85
C GLY A 94 5.05 -8.25 5.35
N HIS A 95 6.00 -7.33 5.21
CA HIS A 95 5.72 -5.98 4.74
C HIS A 95 5.34 -5.99 3.26
N LEU A 96 4.16 -5.48 2.94
CA LEU A 96 3.73 -5.25 1.56
C LEU A 96 4.37 -3.96 1.04
N ALA A 97 3.93 -2.82 1.59
CA ALA A 97 4.42 -1.50 1.22
C ALA A 97 4.04 -0.48 2.29
N GLY A 98 4.76 0.64 2.30
CA GLY A 98 4.35 1.85 2.96
C GLY A 98 3.64 2.79 2.00
N LEU A 99 2.63 3.53 2.48
CA LEU A 99 1.92 4.57 1.74
C LEU A 99 2.04 5.90 2.47
N SER A 100 2.79 6.83 1.88
CA SER A 100 2.99 8.17 2.44
C SER A 100 1.81 9.09 2.16
N MET A 101 1.50 9.93 3.14
CA MET A 101 0.34 10.82 3.16
C MET A 101 0.78 12.25 3.44
N ASP A 102 0.18 13.22 2.76
CA ASP A 102 0.38 14.63 3.04
C ASP A 102 -0.49 15.13 4.21
N TYR A 103 -0.37 16.43 4.51
CA TYR A 103 -1.14 17.11 5.56
C TYR A 103 -2.65 17.26 5.25
N HIS A 104 -3.07 16.96 4.02
CA HIS A 104 -4.47 16.98 3.58
C HIS A 104 -5.07 15.57 3.45
N GLY A 105 -4.33 14.53 3.86
CA GLY A 105 -4.76 13.14 3.75
C GLY A 105 -4.72 12.59 2.33
N GLN A 106 -3.94 13.21 1.43
CA GLN A 106 -3.71 12.72 0.06
C GLN A 106 -2.50 11.78 0.02
N PRO A 107 -2.57 10.68 -0.77
CA PRO A 107 -1.45 9.78 -0.95
C PRO A 107 -0.34 10.42 -1.81
N LEU A 108 0.91 10.26 -1.39
CA LEU A 108 2.10 10.81 -2.04
C LEU A 108 2.88 9.73 -2.80
N ASP A 109 3.43 8.75 -2.09
CA ASP A 109 4.24 7.69 -2.67
C ASP A 109 3.99 6.35 -1.96
N TRP A 110 4.01 5.28 -2.76
CA TRP A 110 4.29 3.94 -2.28
C TRP A 110 5.78 3.76 -2.07
N PHE A 111 6.20 3.03 -1.04
CA PHE A 111 7.60 2.71 -0.80
C PHE A 111 7.79 1.35 -0.11
N THR A 112 8.99 0.81 -0.22
CA THR A 112 9.42 -0.36 0.55
C THR A 112 10.59 0.00 1.45
N VAL A 113 10.66 -0.69 2.58
CA VAL A 113 11.72 -0.54 3.56
C VAL A 113 12.46 -1.85 3.75
N ASN A 114 13.64 -1.78 4.35
CA ASN A 114 14.42 -2.95 4.69
C ASN A 114 13.79 -3.76 5.85
N LEU A 115 14.14 -5.04 5.98
CA LEU A 115 13.49 -5.97 6.91
C LEU A 115 13.68 -5.55 8.37
N TRP A 116 14.85 -4.99 8.72
CA TRP A 116 15.07 -4.48 10.08
C TRP A 116 14.11 -3.35 10.46
N VAL A 117 13.55 -2.61 9.48
CA VAL A 117 12.59 -1.51 9.70
C VAL A 117 11.20 -2.09 9.95
N SER A 118 10.74 -2.99 9.08
CA SER A 118 9.37 -3.50 9.13
C SER A 118 9.21 -4.67 10.10
N GLY A 119 10.28 -5.41 10.36
CA GLY A 119 10.23 -6.75 10.94
C GLY A 119 9.44 -7.74 10.08
N GLY A 120 9.15 -8.90 10.65
CA GLY A 120 8.34 -9.93 10.00
C GLY A 120 9.14 -10.81 9.03
N VAL A 121 8.47 -11.30 7.99
CA VAL A 121 9.09 -12.13 6.94
C VAL A 121 9.23 -11.37 5.63
N TRP A 122 10.19 -11.81 4.81
CA TRP A 122 10.43 -11.27 3.48
C TRP A 122 9.63 -12.03 2.42
N HIS A 123 8.43 -11.54 2.10
CA HIS A 123 7.65 -12.10 1.00
C HIS A 123 8.18 -11.65 -0.35
N GLY A 124 8.47 -12.60 -1.24
CA GLY A 124 8.73 -12.34 -2.65
C GLY A 124 7.47 -11.89 -3.40
N LYS A 125 7.66 -11.30 -4.58
CA LYS A 125 6.55 -10.80 -5.40
C LYS A 125 5.51 -11.88 -5.74
N GLU A 126 5.92 -13.14 -5.84
CA GLU A 126 5.06 -14.27 -6.20
C GLU A 126 4.01 -14.54 -5.13
N VAL A 127 4.41 -14.46 -3.86
CA VAL A 127 3.50 -14.61 -2.71
C VAL A 127 2.48 -13.49 -2.68
N ILE A 128 2.95 -12.26 -2.91
CA ILE A 128 2.09 -11.08 -2.93
C ILE A 128 1.12 -11.12 -4.11
N LEU A 129 1.59 -11.57 -5.27
CA LEU A 129 0.76 -11.74 -6.44
C LEU A 129 -0.38 -12.73 -6.18
N ASP A 130 -0.07 -13.93 -5.68
CA ASP A 130 -1.10 -14.92 -5.33
C ASP A 130 -2.15 -14.34 -4.38
N TRP A 131 -1.69 -13.65 -3.33
CA TRP A 131 -2.57 -12.99 -2.38
C TRP A 131 -3.45 -11.92 -3.03
N LEU A 132 -2.89 -11.07 -3.90
CA LEU A 132 -3.64 -10.05 -4.62
C LEU A 132 -4.78 -10.67 -5.45
N GLY A 133 -4.57 -11.84 -6.08
CA GLY A 133 -5.62 -12.53 -6.82
C GLY A 133 -6.82 -13.01 -6.00
N ARG A 134 -6.62 -13.15 -4.69
CA ARG A 134 -7.68 -13.54 -3.74
C ARG A 134 -8.46 -12.35 -3.19
N LEU A 135 -8.00 -11.11 -3.43
CA LEU A 135 -8.67 -9.92 -2.93
C LEU A 135 -10.10 -9.79 -3.48
N ARG A 136 -11.02 -9.40 -2.58
CA ARG A 136 -12.40 -9.04 -2.91
C ARG A 136 -12.77 -7.74 -2.18
N PRO A 137 -13.64 -6.90 -2.78
CA PRO A 137 -14.19 -5.72 -2.12
C PRO A 137 -14.83 -6.07 -0.77
N LEU A 138 -14.80 -5.13 0.17
CA LEU A 138 -15.25 -5.29 1.55
C LEU A 138 -16.41 -4.32 1.86
N PRO A 139 -17.65 -4.59 1.43
CA PRO A 139 -18.76 -3.65 1.60
C PRO A 139 -19.06 -3.33 3.07
N ASP A 140 -18.83 -4.27 3.98
CA ASP A 140 -19.16 -4.13 5.41
C ASP A 140 -18.00 -3.63 6.28
N ALA A 141 -16.85 -3.27 5.68
CA ALA A 141 -15.70 -2.75 6.41
C ALA A 141 -15.77 -1.22 6.61
N SER A 142 -14.97 -0.72 7.56
CA SER A 142 -14.86 0.72 7.81
C SER A 142 -14.38 1.48 6.56
N ALA A 143 -14.68 2.77 6.47
CA ALA A 143 -14.28 3.59 5.32
C ALA A 143 -12.76 3.60 5.09
N GLU A 144 -11.96 3.68 6.16
CA GLU A 144 -10.51 3.64 6.10
C GLU A 144 -9.95 2.29 5.60
N GLU A 145 -10.56 1.16 5.98
CA GLU A 145 -10.18 -0.17 5.49
C GLU A 145 -10.56 -0.36 4.02
N ARG A 146 -11.78 0.04 3.65
CA ARG A 146 -12.25 0.04 2.26
C ARG A 146 -11.34 0.89 1.37
N TRP A 147 -10.98 2.09 1.83
CA TRP A 147 -10.08 2.99 1.12
C TRP A 147 -8.70 2.37 0.92
N LEU A 148 -8.08 1.84 1.98
CA LEU A 148 -6.74 1.24 1.89
C LEU A 148 -6.73 0.00 0.99
N GLN A 149 -7.75 -0.87 1.08
CA GLN A 149 -7.81 -2.05 0.23
C GLN A 149 -8.01 -1.67 -1.24
N ALA A 150 -8.88 -0.69 -1.53
CA ALA A 150 -9.06 -0.22 -2.89
C ALA A 150 -7.78 0.41 -3.46
N MET A 151 -7.02 1.14 -2.64
CA MET A 151 -5.69 1.66 -3.02
C MET A 151 -4.71 0.52 -3.35
N VAL A 152 -4.69 -0.57 -2.56
CA VAL A 152 -3.85 -1.74 -2.87
C VAL A 152 -4.28 -2.39 -4.19
N ALA A 153 -5.57 -2.59 -4.41
CA ALA A 153 -6.08 -3.21 -5.64
C ALA A 153 -5.81 -2.35 -6.89
N LEU A 154 -6.11 -1.05 -6.84
CA LEU A 154 -5.93 -0.13 -7.97
C LEU A 154 -4.45 0.08 -8.35
N PHE A 155 -3.53 -0.16 -7.41
CA PHE A 155 -2.08 -0.08 -7.61
C PHE A 155 -1.40 -1.45 -7.58
N ALA A 156 -2.13 -2.55 -7.75
CA ALA A 156 -1.58 -3.90 -7.66
C ALA A 156 -0.36 -4.11 -8.57
N SER A 157 -0.44 -3.68 -9.85
CA SER A 157 0.69 -3.76 -10.79
C SER A 157 1.88 -2.92 -10.33
N ASP A 158 1.62 -1.69 -9.90
CA ASP A 158 2.65 -0.76 -9.42
C ASP A 158 3.35 -1.30 -8.16
N LEU A 159 2.60 -1.94 -7.26
CA LEU A 159 3.13 -2.58 -6.05
C LEU A 159 4.02 -3.78 -6.39
N LEU A 160 3.67 -4.59 -7.39
CA LEU A 160 4.52 -5.71 -7.81
C LEU A 160 5.84 -5.22 -8.43
N LEU A 161 5.79 -4.19 -9.27
CA LEU A 161 7.00 -3.53 -9.79
C LEU A 161 7.83 -2.90 -8.67
N LEU A 162 7.17 -2.34 -7.65
CA LEU A 162 7.83 -1.78 -6.48
C LEU A 162 8.58 -2.85 -5.67
N LEU A 163 8.03 -4.07 -5.57
CA LEU A 163 8.64 -5.22 -4.89
C LEU A 163 9.79 -5.81 -5.70
N GLU A 164 9.70 -5.85 -7.03
CA GLU A 164 10.83 -6.18 -7.90
C GLU A 164 11.98 -5.19 -7.69
N ALA A 165 11.69 -3.89 -7.73
CA ALA A 165 12.68 -2.85 -7.49
C ALA A 165 13.30 -2.93 -6.07
N ARG A 166 12.51 -3.37 -5.08
CA ARG A 166 12.99 -3.62 -3.71
C ARG A 166 14.03 -4.74 -3.68
N ASP A 167 13.73 -5.85 -4.33
CA ASP A 167 14.60 -7.03 -4.34
C ASP A 167 15.89 -6.75 -5.14
N ASP A 168 15.79 -6.02 -6.26
CA ASP A 168 16.95 -5.55 -7.02
C ASP A 168 17.83 -4.59 -6.21
N ALA A 169 17.22 -3.64 -5.47
CA ALA A 169 17.96 -2.72 -4.61
C ALA A 169 18.72 -3.46 -3.50
N LEU A 170 18.07 -4.41 -2.85
CA LEU A 170 18.69 -5.25 -1.82
C LEU A 170 19.87 -6.04 -2.40
N ALA A 171 19.71 -6.65 -3.58
CA ALA A 171 20.77 -7.39 -4.25
C ALA A 171 21.97 -6.49 -4.62
N ARG A 172 21.72 -5.26 -5.10
CA ARG A 172 22.79 -4.28 -5.36
C ARG A 172 23.55 -3.92 -4.10
N HIS A 173 22.87 -3.65 -2.99
CA HIS A 173 23.51 -3.34 -1.71
C HIS A 173 24.33 -4.53 -1.16
N ALA A 174 23.81 -5.75 -1.29
CA ALA A 174 24.52 -6.96 -0.88
C ALA A 174 25.82 -7.14 -1.69
N HIS A 175 25.73 -6.99 -3.01
CA HIS A 175 26.87 -7.09 -3.91
C HIS A 175 27.93 -6.01 -3.62
N GLN A 176 27.52 -4.74 -3.51
CA GLN A 176 28.43 -3.62 -3.20
C GLN A 176 29.10 -3.75 -1.83
N GLY A 177 28.38 -4.31 -0.85
CA GLY A 177 28.92 -4.53 0.49
C GLY A 177 29.75 -5.80 0.64
N GLY A 178 29.79 -6.68 -0.37
CA GLY A 178 30.42 -8.00 -0.27
C GLY A 178 29.75 -8.92 0.77
N ARG A 179 28.44 -8.74 0.99
CA ARG A 179 27.66 -9.43 2.05
C ARG A 179 26.56 -10.29 1.46
N GLY A 180 26.05 -11.22 2.26
CA GLY A 180 24.87 -12.01 1.91
C GLY A 180 23.57 -11.17 1.98
N LEU A 181 22.51 -11.66 1.31
CA LEU A 181 21.19 -11.01 1.36
C LEU A 181 20.63 -10.93 2.78
N GLU A 182 20.82 -11.97 3.59
CA GLU A 182 20.27 -12.01 4.96
C GLU A 182 20.93 -10.96 5.86
N GLU A 183 22.25 -10.80 5.78
CA GLU A 183 22.94 -9.73 6.49
C GLU A 183 22.50 -8.35 6.01
N THR A 184 22.34 -8.20 4.69
CA THR A 184 21.90 -6.93 4.08
C THR A 184 20.47 -6.56 4.51
N ARG A 185 19.59 -7.55 4.73
CA ARG A 185 18.25 -7.33 5.29
C ARG A 185 18.25 -6.75 6.70
N GLN A 186 19.35 -6.93 7.43
CA GLN A 186 19.54 -6.43 8.79
C GLN A 186 20.40 -5.16 8.85
N ASP A 187 20.83 -4.62 7.70
CA ASP A 187 21.68 -3.43 7.66
C ASP A 187 20.88 -2.15 7.97
N ARG A 188 21.17 -1.57 9.14
CA ARG A 188 20.54 -0.34 9.65
C ARG A 188 20.87 0.93 8.88
N ASN A 189 21.85 0.88 7.96
CA ASN A 189 22.16 2.00 7.07
C ASN A 189 21.24 2.04 5.83
N ILE A 190 20.49 0.96 5.58
CA ILE A 190 19.58 0.85 4.44
C ILE A 190 18.16 0.90 4.97
N TYR A 191 17.52 2.07 4.89
CA TYR A 191 16.14 2.24 5.34
C TYR A 191 15.14 1.97 4.21
N PHE A 192 15.22 2.73 3.12
CA PHE A 192 14.37 2.59 1.94
C PHE A 192 15.03 1.72 0.88
N LEU A 193 14.23 0.96 0.14
CA LEU A 193 14.72 0.12 -0.97
C LEU A 193 14.09 0.50 -2.32
N SER A 194 12.81 0.86 -2.34
CA SER A 194 12.14 1.35 -3.55
C SER A 194 11.04 2.35 -3.20
N ARG A 195 10.69 3.23 -4.16
CA ARG A 195 9.63 4.25 -4.04
C ARG A 195 8.98 4.47 -5.40
N SER A 196 7.68 4.74 -5.42
CA SER A 196 6.92 5.11 -6.62
C SER A 196 5.81 6.11 -6.29
N PRO A 197 5.64 7.19 -7.08
CA PRO A 197 4.63 8.21 -6.82
C PRO A 197 3.21 7.71 -7.05
N VAL A 198 2.31 8.08 -6.15
CA VAL A 198 0.88 7.82 -6.27
C VAL A 198 0.24 8.91 -7.10
N ARG A 199 -0.15 8.57 -8.33
CA ARG A 199 -0.90 9.46 -9.23
C ARG A 199 -2.34 9.00 -9.37
N LEU A 200 -3.10 9.07 -8.28
CA LEU A 200 -4.46 8.51 -8.21
C LEU A 200 -5.39 9.03 -9.32
N MET A 201 -5.45 10.34 -9.55
CA MET A 201 -6.31 10.88 -10.61
C MET A 201 -5.91 10.38 -12.00
N ALA A 202 -4.61 10.37 -12.31
CA ALA A 202 -4.12 9.83 -13.58
C ALA A 202 -4.41 8.32 -13.72
N ARG A 203 -4.37 7.56 -12.61
CA ARG A 203 -4.75 6.15 -12.58
C ARG A 203 -6.23 5.98 -12.91
N LEU A 204 -7.12 6.70 -12.24
CA LEU A 204 -8.57 6.68 -12.50
C LEU A 204 -8.90 7.09 -13.94
N ASP A 205 -8.27 8.15 -14.45
CA ASP A 205 -8.43 8.59 -15.84
C ASP A 205 -8.00 7.51 -16.84
N SER A 206 -6.90 6.79 -16.55
CA SER A 206 -6.42 5.71 -17.43
C SER A 206 -7.40 4.54 -17.48
N LEU A 207 -8.04 4.20 -16.36
CA LEU A 207 -9.06 3.15 -16.29
C LEU A 207 -10.33 3.57 -17.07
N GLY A 208 -10.72 4.84 -16.93
CA GLY A 208 -11.83 5.43 -17.70
C GLY A 208 -11.59 5.41 -19.21
N ARG A 209 -10.35 5.65 -19.68
CA ARG A 209 -10.00 5.59 -21.11
C ARG A 209 -10.00 4.18 -21.68
N LYS A 210 -9.48 3.18 -20.95
CA LYS A 210 -9.53 1.76 -21.38
C LYS A 210 -10.94 1.31 -21.74
N ARG A 211 -11.96 1.79 -21.01
CA ARG A 211 -13.38 1.55 -21.33
C ARG A 211 -13.79 2.11 -22.69
N ALA A 212 -13.35 3.33 -23.03
CA ALA A 212 -13.73 3.99 -24.27
C ALA A 212 -13.15 3.30 -25.51
N GLU A 213 -12.01 2.63 -25.36
CA GLU A 213 -11.37 1.85 -26.42
C GLU A 213 -12.09 0.51 -26.64
N VAL A 214 -12.34 -0.26 -25.56
CA VAL A 214 -13.08 -1.54 -25.65
C VAL A 214 -14.53 -1.35 -26.15
N GLY A 215 -15.17 -0.22 -25.83
CA GLY A 215 -16.51 0.11 -26.31
C GLY A 215 -16.59 0.55 -27.78
N ARG A 216 -15.45 0.80 -28.46
CA ARG A 216 -15.39 1.19 -29.88
C ARG A 216 -15.18 0.01 -30.82
N ASP A 217 -14.76 -1.15 -30.32
CA ASP A 217 -14.57 -2.37 -31.13
C ASP A 217 -15.88 -3.14 -31.39
N PHE A 218 -17.03 -2.58 -30.97
CA PHE A 218 -18.37 -3.16 -31.16
C PHE A 218 -19.31 -2.26 -31.99
N VAL A 219 -18.78 -1.33 -32.80
CA VAL A 219 -19.56 -0.50 -33.74
C VAL A 219 -19.05 -0.68 -35.17
#